data_AF-A0A524HHR6-F1
#
_entry.id   AF-A0A524HHR6-F1
#
_cell.length_a   1.000
_cell.length_b   1.000
_cell.length_c   1.000
_cell.angle_alpha   90.00
_cell.angle_beta   90.00
_cell.angle_gamma   90.00
#
_symmetry.space_group_name_H-M   'P 1'
#
loop_
_entity.id
_entity.type
_entity.pdbx_description
1 polymer ?
#
loop_
_entity_poly.entity_id
_entity_poly.type
_entity_poly.pdbx_seq_one_letter_code
_entity_poly.pdbx_strand_id
1 'polypeptide(L)'
;MTINDENTNDELEQKITAAEIEAQIEEPKTGQEVPSSFETAVKENPEEAAPKKEKPSKARMIWRSILVWLVIVAISFAGGFFMDAAVRYQPQKALVQVLNEDLAAAGDEITGLESEVERLSLFEDQNITLAEEINQQKIHLAVLSARAAVADATLAVEQDRSADAKLALDKLGTTLGDLKSMLNADQAEVVENMIQRHTLILIEWENDSFSVQTDLEILASKLNTLENTLFAAP
;
A
#
# COMPACT_ATOMS: atom_id res chain seq x y z
N MET A 1 13.69 -14.18 -27.01
CA MET A 1 15.10 -14.35 -26.60
C MET A 1 15.27 -13.54 -25.33
N THR A 2 14.98 -14.16 -24.19
CA THR A 2 15.17 -13.61 -22.84
C THR A 2 16.38 -14.33 -22.25
N ILE A 3 17.36 -13.56 -21.79
CA ILE A 3 18.60 -14.03 -21.18
C ILE A 3 18.39 -14.11 -19.67
N ASN A 4 18.85 -15.22 -19.09
CA ASN A 4 18.95 -15.49 -17.66
C ASN A 4 19.76 -14.42 -16.92
N ASP A 5 19.12 -13.70 -16.01
CA ASP A 5 19.80 -12.82 -15.03
C ASP A 5 19.58 -13.26 -13.56
N GLU A 6 18.93 -14.40 -13.31
CA GLU A 6 18.62 -14.85 -11.93
C GLU A 6 19.71 -15.68 -11.23
N ASN A 7 20.82 -16.02 -11.90
CA ASN A 7 21.78 -17.02 -11.37
C ASN A 7 23.12 -16.46 -10.86
N THR A 8 23.28 -15.14 -10.75
CA THR A 8 24.55 -14.52 -10.31
C THR A 8 24.52 -13.97 -8.89
N ASN A 9 23.34 -13.86 -8.26
CA ASN A 9 23.24 -13.29 -6.90
C ASN A 9 23.47 -14.33 -5.79
N ASP A 10 23.07 -15.59 -6.01
CA ASP A 10 23.23 -16.67 -5.02
C ASP A 10 24.70 -17.10 -4.80
N GLU A 11 25.59 -16.84 -5.76
CA GLU A 11 27.01 -17.24 -5.66
C GLU A 11 27.86 -16.26 -4.82
N LEU A 12 27.36 -15.04 -4.59
CA LEU A 12 28.04 -14.02 -3.78
C LEU A 12 27.69 -14.13 -2.29
N GLU A 13 26.48 -14.59 -1.95
CA GLU A 13 26.06 -14.77 -0.55
C GLU A 13 26.77 -15.95 0.13
N GLN A 14 27.10 -17.02 -0.61
CA GLN A 14 27.80 -18.18 -0.01
C GLN A 14 29.28 -17.95 0.32
N LYS A 15 29.94 -16.95 -0.28
CA LYS A 15 31.37 -16.67 -0.02
C LYS A 15 31.61 -15.80 1.21
N ILE A 16 30.59 -15.07 1.68
CA ILE A 16 30.71 -14.19 2.85
C ILE A 16 30.54 -15.01 4.15
N THR A 17 29.70 -16.05 4.13
CA THR A 17 29.40 -16.88 5.32
C THR A 17 30.55 -17.82 5.74
N ALA A 18 31.49 -18.14 4.84
CA ALA A 18 32.62 -19.03 5.15
C ALA A 18 33.81 -18.30 5.79
N ALA A 19 33.98 -16.99 5.56
CA ALA A 19 35.11 -16.21 6.09
C ALA A 19 34.88 -15.69 7.53
N GLU A 20 33.62 -15.61 7.97
CA GLU A 20 33.24 -15.07 9.29
C GLU A 20 33.38 -16.12 10.43
N ILE A 21 33.50 -17.42 10.11
CA ILE A 21 33.50 -18.50 11.11
C ILE A 21 34.92 -18.80 11.67
N GLU A 22 36.00 -18.33 11.04
CA GLU A 22 37.37 -18.70 11.42
C GLU A 22 38.08 -17.72 12.40
N ALA A 23 37.43 -16.63 12.82
CA ALA A 23 38.08 -15.57 13.63
C ALA A 23 37.65 -15.48 15.12
N GLN A 24 36.86 -16.42 15.64
CA GLN A 24 36.29 -16.36 17.01
C GLN A 24 36.57 -17.61 17.88
N ILE A 25 37.83 -17.96 18.13
CA ILE A 25 38.30 -18.72 19.32
C ILE A 25 39.79 -18.30 19.49
N GLU A 26 40.26 -17.56 20.50
CA GLU A 26 40.24 -17.82 21.94
C GLU A 26 40.20 -16.53 22.77
N GLU A 27 39.51 -16.69 23.91
CA GLU A 27 39.27 -15.75 24.99
C GLU A 27 40.44 -15.63 26.01
N PRO A 28 40.33 -14.71 26.99
CA PRO A 28 41.40 -14.18 27.85
C PRO A 28 41.48 -14.83 29.25
N LYS A 29 42.38 -14.34 30.13
CA LYS A 29 42.12 -13.83 31.52
C LYS A 29 43.42 -13.63 32.33
N THR A 30 43.75 -12.38 32.69
CA THR A 30 43.59 -11.70 34.02
C THR A 30 44.67 -12.10 35.05
N GLY A 31 45.56 -11.19 35.48
CA GLY A 31 45.41 -10.33 36.67
C GLY A 31 46.34 -10.87 37.79
N GLN A 32 46.87 -10.16 38.78
CA GLN A 32 46.77 -8.78 39.25
C GLN A 32 47.83 -8.62 40.40
N GLU A 33 48.48 -7.46 40.44
CA GLU A 33 49.06 -6.67 41.56
C GLU A 33 49.75 -7.28 42.81
N VAL A 34 50.99 -6.80 42.99
CA VAL A 34 51.84 -6.45 44.17
C VAL A 34 51.21 -6.46 45.59
N PRO A 35 52.00 -6.73 46.68
CA PRO A 35 52.84 -5.66 47.28
C PRO A 35 54.13 -6.07 48.06
N SER A 36 55.03 -5.08 48.14
CA SER A 36 55.96 -4.66 49.21
C SER A 36 56.11 -5.47 50.52
N SER A 37 57.36 -5.74 50.95
CA SER A 37 58.01 -5.18 52.18
C SER A 37 59.12 -6.07 52.80
N PHE A 38 60.30 -5.46 53.00
CA PHE A 38 61.39 -5.62 53.99
C PHE A 38 61.53 -6.89 54.87
N GLU A 39 62.74 -7.49 54.93
CA GLU A 39 63.67 -7.42 56.09
C GLU A 39 65.05 -8.10 55.87
N THR A 40 66.09 -7.28 56.01
CA THR A 40 67.46 -7.46 56.57
C THR A 40 68.07 -8.82 56.93
N ALA A 41 69.34 -9.04 56.51
CA ALA A 41 70.57 -9.09 57.37
C ALA A 41 71.78 -9.70 56.58
N VAL A 42 72.80 -8.93 56.18
CA VAL A 42 74.08 -8.59 56.86
C VAL A 42 75.29 -9.45 56.42
N LYS A 43 76.30 -8.72 55.87
CA LYS A 43 77.78 -8.95 55.79
C LYS A 43 78.31 -10.22 55.09
N GLU A 44 79.38 -10.20 54.30
CA GLU A 44 80.62 -9.42 54.44
C GLU A 44 81.37 -9.28 53.09
N ASN A 45 82.01 -8.12 52.89
CA ASN A 45 82.98 -7.73 51.83
C ASN A 45 84.37 -8.39 52.16
N PRO A 46 85.48 -8.28 51.38
CA PRO A 46 85.72 -7.43 50.21
C PRO A 46 86.59 -8.00 49.06
N GLU A 47 86.45 -7.43 47.85
CA GLU A 47 87.53 -7.13 46.87
C GLU A 47 86.88 -6.62 45.58
N GLU A 48 86.79 -5.30 45.39
CA GLU A 48 87.77 -4.52 44.62
C GLU A 48 87.75 -4.85 43.11
N ALA A 49 86.80 -4.25 42.38
CA ALA A 49 86.96 -3.94 40.96
C ALA A 49 86.18 -2.66 40.63
N ALA A 50 86.93 -1.60 40.33
CA ALA A 50 86.44 -0.26 40.04
C ALA A 50 85.36 -0.23 38.93
N PRO A 51 84.27 0.55 39.08
CA PRO A 51 83.29 0.74 38.03
C PRO A 51 83.86 1.66 36.95
N LYS A 52 84.27 1.10 35.81
CA LYS A 52 84.49 1.89 34.60
C LYS A 52 83.15 2.40 34.09
N LYS A 53 82.75 3.60 34.54
CA LYS A 53 81.78 4.42 33.83
C LYS A 53 82.39 4.75 32.46
N GLU A 54 82.05 3.97 31.44
CA GLU A 54 82.38 4.31 30.06
C GLU A 54 81.75 5.66 29.74
N LYS A 55 82.59 6.69 29.60
CA LYS A 55 82.15 8.02 29.17
C LYS A 55 81.49 7.85 27.80
N PRO A 56 80.22 8.22 27.63
CA PRO A 56 79.56 8.06 26.34
C PRO A 56 80.33 8.87 25.28
N SER A 57 80.71 8.20 24.20
CA SER A 57 81.29 8.84 23.02
C SER A 57 80.36 9.97 22.56
N LYS A 58 80.89 11.19 22.41
CA LYS A 58 80.13 12.41 22.10
C LYS A 58 79.22 12.25 20.87
N ALA A 59 79.61 11.43 19.90
CA ALA A 59 78.82 11.08 18.72
C ALA A 59 77.55 10.28 19.05
N ARG A 60 77.59 9.39 20.07
CA ARG A 60 76.45 8.58 20.51
C ARG A 60 75.40 9.42 21.24
N MET A 61 75.81 10.50 21.90
CA MET A 61 74.89 11.48 22.51
C MET A 61 74.15 12.31 21.45
N ILE A 62 74.86 12.75 20.40
CA ILE A 62 74.25 13.49 19.28
C ILE A 62 73.24 12.61 18.52
N TRP A 63 73.62 11.37 18.21
CA TRP A 63 72.72 10.41 17.54
C TRP A 63 71.47 10.09 18.37
N ARG A 64 71.61 9.91 19.69
CA ARG A 64 70.45 9.75 20.59
C ARG A 64 69.55 10.97 20.58
N SER A 65 70.11 12.18 20.55
CA SER A 65 69.33 13.42 20.51
C SER A 65 68.52 13.56 19.20
N ILE A 66 69.15 13.24 18.06
CA ILE A 66 68.47 13.23 16.75
C ILE A 66 67.36 12.18 16.71
N LEU A 67 67.61 10.98 17.22
CA LEU A 67 66.64 9.88 17.24
C LEU A 67 65.44 10.21 18.13
N VAL A 68 65.68 10.82 19.30
CA VAL A 68 64.61 11.33 20.18
C VAL A 68 63.78 12.42 19.46
N TRP A 69 64.42 13.36 18.77
CA TRP A 69 63.70 14.37 17.98
C TRP A 69 62.89 13.77 16.83
N LEU A 70 63.44 12.78 16.12
CA LEU A 70 62.74 12.06 15.04
C LEU A 70 61.50 11.33 15.60
N VAL A 71 61.62 10.67 16.75
CA VAL A 71 60.48 10.02 17.43
C VAL A 71 59.41 11.04 17.82
N ILE A 72 59.80 12.19 18.35
CA ILE A 72 58.83 13.27 18.69
C ILE A 72 58.11 13.77 17.44
N VAL A 73 58.82 13.98 16.34
CA VAL A 73 58.23 14.38 15.05
C VAL A 73 57.32 13.30 14.49
N ALA A 74 57.73 12.03 14.56
CA ALA A 74 56.93 10.89 14.09
C ALA A 74 55.64 10.73 14.89
N ILE A 75 55.68 10.87 16.22
CA ILE A 75 54.49 10.84 17.08
C ILE A 75 53.58 12.02 16.76
N SER A 76 54.14 13.22 16.56
CA SER A 76 53.36 14.41 16.20
C SER A 76 52.67 14.25 14.83
N PHE A 77 53.37 13.67 13.85
CA PHE A 77 52.81 13.39 12.53
C PHE A 77 51.72 12.32 12.57
N ALA A 78 51.96 11.21 13.29
CA ALA A 78 50.97 10.17 13.50
C ALA A 78 49.73 10.72 14.20
N GLY A 79 49.91 11.49 15.29
CA GLY A 79 48.82 12.13 16.01
C GLY A 79 48.01 13.08 15.12
N GLY A 80 48.68 13.92 14.34
CA GLY A 80 48.01 14.81 13.37
C GLY A 80 47.21 14.05 12.30
N PHE A 81 47.77 12.96 11.77
CA PHE A 81 47.08 12.11 10.79
C PHE A 81 45.84 11.43 11.36
N PHE A 82 45.94 10.82 12.56
CA PHE A 82 44.79 10.19 13.21
C PHE A 82 43.72 11.22 13.59
N MET A 83 44.12 12.42 14.01
CA MET A 83 43.19 13.51 14.31
C MET A 83 42.45 13.97 13.05
N ASP A 84 43.16 14.22 11.94
CA ASP A 84 42.55 14.62 10.67
C ASP A 84 41.60 13.54 10.14
N ALA A 85 42.02 12.27 10.18
CA ALA A 85 41.18 11.14 9.81
C ALA A 85 39.92 11.07 10.69
N ALA A 86 40.06 11.15 12.02
CA ALA A 86 38.91 11.11 12.94
C ALA A 86 37.92 12.26 12.67
N VAL A 87 38.42 13.48 12.47
CA VAL A 87 37.60 14.66 12.15
C VAL A 87 36.84 14.49 10.83
N ARG A 88 37.41 13.77 9.86
CA ARG A 88 36.80 13.54 8.55
C ARG A 88 35.81 12.36 8.51
N TYR A 89 36.09 11.29 9.25
CA TYR A 89 35.27 10.05 9.23
C TYR A 89 34.03 10.11 10.13
N GLN A 90 34.10 10.79 11.29
CA GLN A 90 32.94 10.92 12.18
C GLN A 90 31.70 11.57 11.52
N PRO A 91 31.81 12.70 10.80
CA PRO A 91 30.64 13.31 10.18
C PRO A 91 30.03 12.44 9.07
N GLN A 92 30.85 11.65 8.36
CA GLN A 92 30.35 10.74 7.33
C GLN A 92 29.51 9.60 7.92
N LYS A 93 29.91 9.06 9.08
CA LYS A 93 29.12 8.04 9.79
C LYS A 93 27.79 8.60 10.28
N ALA A 94 27.80 9.81 10.85
CA ALA A 94 26.58 10.48 11.27
C ALA A 94 25.65 10.74 10.07
N LEU A 95 26.19 11.17 8.93
CA LEU A 95 25.42 11.37 7.70
C LEU A 95 24.80 10.05 7.20
N VAL A 96 25.57 8.96 7.14
CA VAL A 96 25.04 7.64 6.73
C VAL A 96 23.94 7.17 7.67
N GLN A 97 24.08 7.40 8.98
CA GLN A 97 23.03 7.07 9.94
C GLN A 97 21.75 7.86 9.67
N VAL A 98 21.85 9.18 9.50
CA VAL A 98 20.68 10.03 9.17
C VAL A 98 20.03 9.59 7.86
N LEU A 99 20.82 9.32 6.81
CA LEU A 99 20.28 8.83 5.54
C LEU A 99 19.56 7.48 5.68
N ASN A 100 20.08 6.57 6.52
CA ASN A 100 19.42 5.29 6.78
C ASN A 100 18.11 5.48 7.55
N GLU A 101 18.07 6.41 8.51
CA GLU A 101 16.86 6.77 9.25
C GLU A 101 15.82 7.41 8.31
N ASP A 102 16.23 8.32 7.43
CA ASP A 102 15.37 8.94 6.42
C ASP A 102 14.83 7.91 5.43
N LEU A 103 15.66 6.95 4.98
CA LEU A 103 15.25 5.87 4.09
C LEU A 103 14.23 4.95 4.79
N ALA A 104 14.49 4.58 6.05
CA ALA A 104 13.54 3.79 6.83
C ALA A 104 12.20 4.51 7.00
N ALA A 105 12.22 5.81 7.34
CA ALA A 105 11.01 6.61 7.48
C ALA A 105 10.24 6.75 6.16
N ALA A 106 10.93 6.97 5.04
CA ALA A 106 10.32 7.00 3.72
C ALA A 106 9.74 5.63 3.32
N GLY A 107 10.40 4.54 3.71
CA GLY A 107 9.90 3.17 3.51
C GLY A 107 8.60 2.93 4.28
N ASP A 108 8.54 3.34 5.54
CA ASP A 108 7.33 3.26 6.37
C ASP A 108 6.18 4.10 5.78
N GLU A 109 6.49 5.30 5.26
CA GLU A 109 5.52 6.16 4.59
C GLU A 109 4.99 5.52 3.30
N ILE A 110 5.86 4.93 2.48
CA ILE A 110 5.47 4.20 1.26
C ILE A 110 4.54 3.04 1.61
N THR A 111 4.91 2.20 2.58
CA THR A 111 4.04 1.08 3.01
C THR A 111 2.70 1.59 3.55
N GLY A 112 2.70 2.71 4.28
CA GLY A 112 1.47 3.37 4.73
C GLY A 112 0.58 3.85 3.59
N LEU A 113 1.18 4.49 2.57
CA LEU A 113 0.48 4.97 1.39
C LEU A 113 -0.04 3.81 0.51
N GLU A 114 0.73 2.74 0.35
CA GLU A 114 0.31 1.53 -0.37
C GLU A 114 -0.92 0.89 0.30
N SER A 115 -0.91 0.78 1.64
CA SER A 115 -2.07 0.29 2.39
C SER A 115 -3.30 1.21 2.24
N GLU A 116 -3.09 2.53 2.19
CA GLU A 116 -4.18 3.49 1.96
C GLU A 116 -4.77 3.35 0.55
N VAL A 117 -3.91 3.19 -0.47
CA VAL A 117 -4.34 2.96 -1.86
C VAL A 117 -5.16 1.68 -1.97
N GLU A 118 -4.70 0.58 -1.35
CA GLU A 118 -5.46 -0.68 -1.33
C GLU A 118 -6.83 -0.51 -0.66
N ARG A 119 -6.86 0.18 0.48
CA ARG A 119 -8.11 0.49 1.19
C ARG A 119 -9.07 1.31 0.32
N LEU A 120 -8.57 2.33 -0.35
CA LEU A 120 -9.38 3.20 -1.23
C LEU A 120 -9.90 2.43 -2.45
N SER A 121 -9.07 1.56 -3.05
CA SER A 121 -9.49 0.70 -4.16
C SER A 121 -10.66 -0.20 -3.75
N LEU A 122 -10.61 -0.81 -2.56
CA LEU A 122 -11.70 -1.64 -2.06
C LEU A 122 -12.98 -0.82 -1.83
N PHE A 123 -12.86 0.42 -1.34
CA PHE A 123 -14.02 1.32 -1.23
C PHE A 123 -14.59 1.72 -2.59
N GLU A 124 -13.74 1.93 -3.60
CA GLU A 124 -14.19 2.22 -4.97
C GLU A 124 -14.99 1.05 -5.55
N ASP A 125 -14.48 -0.18 -5.43
CA ASP A 125 -15.17 -1.40 -5.89
C ASP A 125 -16.52 -1.59 -5.19
N GLN A 126 -16.57 -1.35 -3.89
CA GLN A 126 -17.82 -1.38 -3.12
C GLN A 126 -18.80 -0.31 -3.62
N ASN A 127 -18.33 0.92 -3.85
CA ASN A 127 -19.19 2.00 -4.34
C ASN A 127 -19.76 1.71 -5.74
N ILE A 128 -18.95 1.14 -6.64
CA ILE A 128 -19.40 0.71 -7.96
C ILE A 128 -20.50 -0.36 -7.82
N THR A 129 -20.25 -1.38 -7.01
CA THR A 129 -21.23 -2.46 -6.75
C THR A 129 -22.54 -1.90 -6.18
N LEU A 130 -22.47 -1.03 -5.17
CA LEU A 130 -23.65 -0.41 -4.56
C LEU A 130 -24.39 0.49 -5.56
N ALA A 131 -23.69 1.20 -6.44
CA ALA A 131 -24.31 2.03 -7.46
C ALA A 131 -25.10 1.17 -8.48
N GLU A 132 -24.55 0.02 -8.87
CA GLU A 132 -25.22 -0.95 -9.73
C GLU A 132 -26.46 -1.54 -9.05
N GLU A 133 -26.37 -1.95 -7.78
CA GLU A 133 -27.50 -2.46 -7.00
C GLU A 133 -28.62 -1.41 -6.87
N ILE A 134 -28.26 -0.15 -6.58
CA ILE A 134 -29.22 0.96 -6.53
C ILE A 134 -29.91 1.13 -7.89
N ASN A 135 -29.16 1.04 -8.99
CA ASN A 135 -29.73 1.17 -10.32
C ASN A 135 -30.71 0.02 -10.63
N GLN A 136 -30.34 -1.23 -10.30
CA GLN A 136 -31.23 -2.39 -10.46
C GLN A 136 -32.51 -2.25 -9.63
N GLN A 137 -32.41 -1.80 -8.37
CA GLN A 137 -33.57 -1.55 -7.52
C GLN A 137 -34.48 -0.44 -8.08
N LYS A 138 -33.90 0.64 -8.62
CA LYS A 138 -34.67 1.71 -9.28
C LYS A 138 -35.44 1.19 -10.49
N ILE A 139 -34.80 0.36 -11.32
CA ILE A 139 -35.47 -0.28 -12.46
C ILE A 139 -36.62 -1.17 -11.97
N HIS A 140 -36.39 -1.98 -10.94
CA HIS A 140 -37.43 -2.85 -10.36
C HIS A 140 -38.61 -2.03 -9.85
N LEU A 141 -38.36 -0.96 -9.08
CA LEU A 141 -39.40 -0.06 -8.60
C LEU A 141 -40.17 0.61 -9.74
N ALA A 142 -39.51 1.01 -10.82
CA ALA A 142 -40.17 1.59 -11.99
C ALA A 142 -41.07 0.56 -12.70
N VAL A 143 -40.62 -0.69 -12.86
CA VAL A 143 -41.44 -1.78 -13.40
C VAL A 143 -42.67 -2.04 -12.51
N LEU A 144 -42.50 -2.13 -11.19
CA LEU A 144 -43.61 -2.31 -10.25
C LEU A 144 -44.58 -1.13 -10.28
N SER A 145 -44.08 0.11 -10.36
CA SER A 145 -44.91 1.31 -10.48
C SER A 145 -45.72 1.30 -11.77
N ALA A 146 -45.12 0.90 -12.89
CA ALA A 146 -45.82 0.76 -14.17
C ALA A 146 -46.92 -0.32 -14.08
N ARG A 147 -46.62 -1.48 -13.48
CA ARG A 147 -47.61 -2.55 -13.25
C ARG A 147 -48.77 -2.10 -12.38
N ALA A 148 -48.49 -1.39 -11.29
CA ALA A 148 -49.51 -0.82 -10.44
C ALA A 148 -50.39 0.18 -11.20
N ALA A 149 -49.77 1.06 -12.02
CA ALA A 149 -50.52 2.01 -12.85
C ALA A 149 -51.41 1.32 -13.89
N VAL A 150 -50.96 0.22 -14.51
CA VAL A 150 -51.81 -0.60 -15.39
C VAL A 150 -52.98 -1.21 -14.61
N ALA A 151 -52.73 -1.80 -13.44
CA ALA A 151 -53.79 -2.39 -12.62
C ALA A 151 -54.83 -1.35 -12.15
N ASP A 152 -54.36 -0.16 -11.73
CA ASP A 152 -55.21 0.97 -11.34
C ASP A 152 -56.05 1.45 -12.54
N ALA A 153 -55.43 1.56 -13.72
CA ALA A 153 -56.13 1.93 -14.94
C ALA A 153 -57.21 0.89 -15.29
N THR A 154 -56.86 -0.39 -15.33
CA THR A 154 -57.80 -1.49 -15.62
C THR A 154 -58.99 -1.47 -14.67
N LEU A 155 -58.75 -1.39 -13.36
CA LEU A 155 -59.80 -1.35 -12.36
C LEU A 155 -60.70 -0.11 -12.51
N ALA A 156 -60.12 1.04 -12.86
CA ALA A 156 -60.88 2.25 -13.10
C ALA A 156 -61.73 2.15 -14.38
N VAL A 157 -61.23 1.52 -15.45
CA VAL A 157 -62.02 1.23 -16.66
C VAL A 157 -63.20 0.32 -16.32
N GLU A 158 -62.97 -0.78 -15.60
CA GLU A 158 -64.01 -1.74 -15.21
C GLU A 158 -65.12 -1.12 -14.35
N GLN A 159 -64.80 -0.05 -13.62
CA GLN A 159 -65.74 0.65 -12.74
C GLN A 159 -66.31 1.93 -13.36
N ASP A 160 -66.11 2.15 -14.67
CA ASP A 160 -66.53 3.35 -15.40
C ASP A 160 -65.99 4.67 -14.80
N ARG A 161 -64.86 4.61 -14.07
CA ARG A 161 -64.22 5.78 -13.43
C ARG A 161 -63.22 6.45 -14.37
N SER A 162 -63.75 7.13 -15.38
CA SER A 162 -62.94 7.64 -16.50
C SER A 162 -61.80 8.59 -16.11
N ALA A 163 -62.04 9.47 -15.13
CA ALA A 163 -61.02 10.41 -14.64
C ALA A 163 -59.85 9.69 -13.94
N ASP A 164 -60.16 8.66 -13.14
CA ASP A 164 -59.15 7.89 -12.41
C ASP A 164 -58.32 7.02 -13.35
N ALA A 165 -58.96 6.43 -14.37
CA ALA A 165 -58.27 5.67 -15.40
C ALA A 165 -57.31 6.54 -16.21
N LYS A 166 -57.74 7.75 -16.60
CA LYS A 166 -56.88 8.70 -17.31
C LYS A 166 -55.67 9.11 -16.46
N LEU A 167 -55.88 9.40 -15.19
CA LEU A 167 -54.80 9.73 -14.26
C LEU A 167 -53.78 8.58 -14.12
N ALA A 168 -54.27 7.34 -14.01
CA ALA A 168 -53.43 6.15 -13.95
C ALA A 168 -52.66 5.92 -15.27
N LEU A 169 -53.29 6.14 -16.41
CA LEU A 169 -52.66 6.08 -17.74
C LEU A 169 -51.60 7.17 -17.92
N ASP A 170 -51.84 8.40 -17.46
CA ASP A 170 -50.84 9.47 -17.53
C ASP A 170 -49.60 9.10 -16.70
N LYS A 171 -49.81 8.60 -15.48
CA LYS A 171 -48.74 8.09 -14.61
C LYS A 171 -47.98 6.92 -15.27
N LEU A 172 -48.69 6.01 -15.93
CA LEU A 172 -48.08 4.91 -16.68
C LEU A 172 -47.16 5.43 -17.79
N GLY A 173 -47.62 6.40 -18.59
CA GLY A 173 -46.83 6.99 -19.67
C GLY A 173 -45.52 7.60 -19.17
N THR A 174 -45.57 8.39 -18.09
CA THR A 174 -44.36 8.95 -17.45
C THR A 174 -43.44 7.83 -16.94
N THR A 175 -44.00 6.84 -16.23
CA THR A 175 -43.21 5.74 -15.66
C THR A 175 -42.51 4.91 -16.75
N LEU A 176 -43.18 4.64 -17.87
CA LEU A 176 -42.59 3.93 -19.01
C LEU A 176 -41.48 4.76 -19.69
N GLY A 177 -41.67 6.08 -19.80
CA GLY A 177 -40.63 6.98 -20.31
C GLY A 177 -39.37 6.97 -19.44
N ASP A 178 -39.55 7.08 -18.12
CA ASP A 178 -38.44 7.00 -17.16
C ASP A 178 -37.76 5.63 -17.22
N LEU A 179 -38.55 4.54 -17.22
CA LEU A 179 -38.06 3.17 -17.33
C LEU A 179 -37.21 2.97 -18.58
N LYS A 180 -37.65 3.46 -19.74
CA LYS A 180 -36.89 3.40 -20.99
C LYS A 180 -35.50 4.03 -20.85
N SER A 181 -35.38 5.16 -20.14
CA SER A 181 -34.11 5.86 -19.97
C SER A 181 -33.10 5.15 -19.05
N MET A 182 -33.59 4.25 -18.18
CA MET A 182 -32.76 3.50 -17.23
C MET A 182 -32.27 2.15 -17.79
N LEU A 183 -32.82 1.72 -18.92
CA LEU A 183 -32.56 0.41 -19.53
C LEU A 183 -31.49 0.50 -20.63
N ASN A 184 -30.88 -0.64 -20.95
CA ASN A 184 -30.00 -0.74 -22.11
C ASN A 184 -30.80 -0.69 -23.43
N ALA A 185 -30.12 -0.57 -24.58
CA ALA A 185 -30.76 -0.35 -25.87
C ALA A 185 -31.82 -1.41 -26.23
N ASP A 186 -31.50 -2.69 -26.05
CA ASP A 186 -32.39 -3.80 -26.39
C ASP A 186 -33.65 -3.81 -25.50
N GLN A 187 -33.46 -3.59 -24.19
CA GLN A 187 -34.56 -3.52 -23.22
C GLN A 187 -35.41 -2.25 -23.41
N ALA A 188 -34.78 -1.13 -23.77
CA ALA A 188 -35.44 0.13 -24.05
C ALA A 188 -36.35 0.04 -25.29
N GLU A 189 -36.00 -0.79 -26.29
CA GLU A 189 -36.86 -1.06 -27.44
C GLU A 189 -38.14 -1.80 -27.03
N VAL A 190 -38.04 -2.76 -26.10
CA VAL A 190 -39.22 -3.45 -25.56
C VAL A 190 -40.16 -2.46 -24.87
N VAL A 191 -39.62 -1.54 -24.05
CA VAL A 191 -40.41 -0.49 -23.39
C VAL A 191 -40.96 0.53 -24.39
N GLU A 192 -40.23 0.87 -25.44
CA GLU A 192 -40.72 1.74 -26.52
C GLU A 192 -41.99 1.16 -27.16
N ASN A 193 -42.01 -0.14 -27.44
CA ASN A 193 -43.21 -0.83 -27.94
C ASN A 193 -44.38 -0.78 -26.94
N MET A 194 -44.11 -0.71 -25.63
CA MET A 194 -45.14 -0.49 -24.61
C MET A 194 -45.65 0.95 -24.61
N ILE A 195 -44.76 1.94 -24.76
CA ILE A 195 -45.12 3.37 -24.87
C ILE A 195 -46.01 3.61 -26.10
N GLN A 196 -45.68 2.99 -27.24
CA GLN A 196 -46.50 3.08 -28.44
C GLN A 196 -47.90 2.50 -28.22
N ARG A 197 -48.01 1.35 -27.54
CA ARG A 197 -49.30 0.76 -27.18
C ARG A 197 -50.08 1.61 -26.18
N HIS A 198 -49.41 2.16 -25.17
CA HIS A 198 -50.02 3.13 -24.26
C HIS A 198 -50.58 4.36 -25.01
N THR A 199 -49.89 4.83 -26.04
CA THR A 199 -50.39 5.92 -26.89
C THR A 199 -51.65 5.50 -27.65
N LEU A 200 -51.72 4.27 -28.16
CA LEU A 200 -52.94 3.74 -28.79
C LEU A 200 -54.11 3.67 -27.81
N ILE A 201 -53.86 3.20 -26.57
CA ILE A 201 -54.88 3.18 -25.51
C ILE A 201 -55.45 4.59 -25.27
N LEU A 202 -54.60 5.61 -25.19
CA LEU A 202 -55.04 6.99 -24.99
C LEU A 202 -55.89 7.52 -26.16
N ILE A 203 -55.63 7.07 -27.40
CA ILE A 203 -56.41 7.43 -28.59
C ILE A 203 -57.76 6.69 -28.63
N GLU A 204 -57.78 5.41 -28.29
CA GLU A 204 -58.97 4.56 -28.31
C GLU A 204 -59.89 4.79 -27.12
N TRP A 205 -59.36 5.39 -26.05
CA TRP A 205 -60.04 5.70 -24.79
C TRP A 205 -61.43 6.33 -24.95
N GLU A 206 -61.58 7.27 -25.88
CA GLU A 206 -62.84 8.01 -26.05
C GLU A 206 -63.90 7.25 -26.85
N ASN A 207 -63.50 6.17 -27.54
CA ASN A 207 -64.32 5.53 -28.57
C ASN A 207 -64.66 4.07 -28.25
N ASP A 208 -63.77 3.34 -27.56
CA ASP A 208 -63.95 1.90 -27.32
C ASP A 208 -63.30 1.43 -26.01
N SER A 209 -64.11 1.35 -24.95
CA SER A 209 -63.66 0.86 -23.62
C SER A 209 -63.25 -0.63 -23.63
N PHE A 210 -63.76 -1.44 -24.56
CA PHE A 210 -63.41 -2.87 -24.62
C PHE A 210 -62.02 -3.07 -25.22
N SER A 211 -61.69 -2.32 -26.28
CA SER A 211 -60.35 -2.32 -26.87
C SER A 211 -59.30 -1.84 -25.87
N VAL A 212 -59.62 -0.81 -25.07
CA VAL A 212 -58.76 -0.34 -23.97
C VAL A 212 -58.44 -1.43 -22.95
N GLN A 213 -59.42 -2.20 -22.49
CA GLN A 213 -59.18 -3.28 -21.52
C GLN A 213 -58.25 -4.36 -22.09
N THR A 214 -58.47 -4.74 -23.35
CA THR A 214 -57.63 -5.72 -24.04
C THR A 214 -56.18 -5.24 -24.14
N ASP A 215 -55.97 -3.97 -24.49
CA ASP A 215 -54.64 -3.40 -24.60
C ASP A 215 -53.93 -3.23 -23.25
N LEU A 216 -54.67 -2.90 -22.19
CA LEU A 216 -54.16 -2.89 -20.82
C LEU A 216 -53.71 -4.27 -20.36
N GLU A 217 -54.46 -5.33 -20.69
CA GLU A 217 -54.06 -6.71 -20.39
C GLU A 217 -52.76 -7.10 -21.13
N ILE A 218 -52.63 -6.71 -22.40
CA ILE A 218 -51.42 -6.91 -23.17
C ILE A 218 -50.23 -6.16 -22.54
N LEU A 219 -50.41 -4.92 -22.09
CA LEU A 219 -49.39 -4.17 -21.37
C LEU A 219 -48.99 -4.84 -20.05
N ALA A 220 -49.97 -5.32 -19.26
CA ALA A 220 -49.71 -6.04 -18.03
C ALA A 220 -48.85 -7.29 -18.28
N SER A 221 -49.19 -8.06 -19.31
CA SER A 221 -48.44 -9.25 -19.72
C SER A 221 -47.01 -8.92 -20.18
N LYS A 222 -46.85 -7.86 -20.98
CA LYS A 222 -45.53 -7.37 -21.41
C LYS A 222 -44.67 -6.89 -20.25
N LEU A 223 -45.23 -6.15 -19.30
CA LEU A 223 -44.51 -5.70 -18.10
C LEU A 223 -44.10 -6.87 -17.19
N ASN A 224 -44.95 -7.89 -17.05
CA ASN A 224 -44.61 -9.10 -16.32
C ASN A 224 -43.48 -9.87 -17.03
N THR A 225 -43.55 -9.97 -18.36
CA THR A 225 -42.48 -10.60 -19.15
C THR A 225 -41.16 -9.83 -19.01
N LEU A 226 -41.20 -8.50 -19.05
CA LEU A 226 -40.04 -7.63 -18.84
C LEU A 226 -39.45 -7.83 -17.44
N GLU A 227 -40.28 -7.80 -16.39
CA GLU A 227 -39.84 -8.06 -15.02
C GLU A 227 -39.14 -9.41 -14.89
N ASN A 228 -39.75 -10.48 -15.40
CA ASN A 228 -39.14 -11.81 -15.40
C ASN A 228 -37.83 -11.82 -16.20
N THR A 229 -37.76 -11.11 -17.33
CA THR A 229 -36.53 -11.07 -18.13
C THR A 229 -35.39 -10.32 -17.42
N LEU A 230 -35.74 -9.26 -16.67
CA LEU A 230 -34.78 -8.42 -15.96
C LEU A 230 -34.32 -9.01 -14.62
N PHE A 231 -35.22 -9.72 -13.92
CA PHE A 231 -35.04 -10.10 -12.53
C PHE A 231 -35.23 -11.59 -12.25
N ALA A 232 -35.70 -12.41 -13.20
CA ALA A 232 -35.67 -13.86 -13.01
C ALA A 232 -34.22 -14.33 -13.15
N ALA A 233 -33.52 -14.37 -12.01
CA ALA A 233 -32.30 -15.13 -11.89
C ALA A 233 -32.60 -16.64 -12.09
N PRO A 234 -31.64 -17.45 -12.59
CA PRO A 234 -31.62 -18.87 -12.25
C PRO A 234 -31.47 -19.10 -10.74
#